data_AF-A0A971FPS7-F1
#
_entry.id   AF-A0A971FPS7-F1
#
_cell.length_a   1.000
_cell.length_b   1.000
_cell.length_c   1.000
_cell.angle_alpha   90.00
_cell.angle_beta   90.00
_cell.angle_gamma   90.00
#
_symmetry.space_group_name_H-M   'P 1'
#
loop_
_entity.id
_entity.type
_entity.pdbx_description
1 polymer ?
#
loop_
_entity_poly.entity_id
_entity_poly.type
_entity_poly.pdbx_seq_one_letter_code
_entity_poly.pdbx_strand_id
1 'polypeptide(L)'
;MSTMTENKTVKARVFELDFLRGLALLMMVLHHLIYDLRFLLKLDVFAFQETWWFDVLLQPFFLNIFLTVSGISCSFSRSNARRGLRLLLLASALSLVTFLASEWSTLNDYIFFNVLHVLAVGILLYAWITRMERRNRQGKDRVDVVLLIA
;
A
#
# COMPACT_ATOMS: atom_id res chain seq x y z
N MET A 1 -18.19 3.94 47.94
CA MET A 1 -17.54 2.83 47.21
C MET A 1 -17.73 3.08 45.73
N SER A 2 -16.88 3.94 45.16
CA SER A 2 -17.01 4.48 43.82
C SER A 2 -16.35 3.51 42.83
N THR A 3 -17.16 2.83 42.02
CA THR A 3 -16.69 1.94 40.96
C THR A 3 -16.08 2.78 39.84
N MET A 4 -14.76 2.76 39.71
CA MET A 4 -14.08 3.33 38.55
C MET A 4 -14.47 2.52 37.32
N THR A 5 -15.20 3.16 36.42
CA THR A 5 -15.47 2.66 35.07
C THR A 5 -14.15 2.63 34.29
N GLU A 6 -13.56 1.45 34.21
CA GLU A 6 -12.44 1.17 33.32
C GLU A 6 -12.92 1.32 31.87
N ASN A 7 -12.73 2.51 31.30
CA ASN A 7 -12.94 2.76 29.88
C ASN A 7 -11.83 2.05 29.10
N LYS A 8 -12.09 0.78 28.76
CA LYS A 8 -11.32 0.06 27.75
C LYS A 8 -11.46 0.84 26.46
N THR A 9 -10.43 1.64 26.15
CA THR A 9 -10.24 2.22 24.83
C THR A 9 -10.07 1.06 23.85
N VAL A 10 -11.19 0.55 23.35
CA VAL A 10 -11.21 -0.34 22.20
C VAL A 10 -10.41 0.41 21.14
N LYS A 11 -9.30 -0.17 20.68
CA LYS A 11 -8.59 0.31 19.49
C LYS A 11 -9.60 0.28 18.35
N ALA A 12 -10.34 1.37 18.16
CA ALA A 12 -11.32 1.51 17.12
C ALA A 12 -10.53 1.49 15.81
N ARG A 13 -10.55 0.34 15.14
CA ARG A 13 -10.09 0.28 13.75
C ARG A 13 -10.96 1.26 13.00
N VAL A 14 -10.34 2.25 12.37
CA VAL A 14 -11.04 3.29 11.61
C VAL A 14 -11.69 2.63 10.41
N PHE A 15 -12.94 2.21 10.59
CA PHE A 15 -13.71 1.46 9.59
C PHE A 15 -13.82 2.24 8.28
N GLU A 16 -14.03 3.56 8.39
CA GLU A 16 -14.08 4.48 7.25
C GLU A 16 -12.82 4.42 6.39
N LEU A 17 -11.64 4.29 7.02
CA LEU A 17 -10.36 4.26 6.31
C LEU A 17 -10.14 2.92 5.60
N ASP A 18 -10.55 1.81 6.23
CA ASP A 18 -10.53 0.50 5.59
C ASP A 18 -11.55 0.40 4.43
N PHE A 19 -12.73 1.04 4.55
CA PHE A 19 -13.72 1.16 3.48
C PHE A 19 -13.19 2.00 2.31
N LEU A 20 -12.63 3.18 2.59
CA LEU A 20 -12.08 4.07 1.57
C LEU A 20 -10.94 3.40 0.80
N ARG A 21 -10.11 2.60 1.48
CA ARG A 21 -9.06 1.79 0.82
C ARG A 21 -9.67 0.77 -0.14
N GLY A 22 -10.73 0.08 0.28
CA GLY A 22 -11.44 -0.89 -0.55
C GLY A 22 -12.05 -0.23 -1.78
N LEU A 23 -12.69 0.92 -1.61
CA LEU A 23 -13.28 1.70 -2.70
C LEU A 23 -12.22 2.19 -3.70
N ALA A 24 -11.09 2.70 -3.22
CA ALA A 24 -9.99 3.13 -4.08
C ALA A 24 -9.41 1.97 -4.91
N LEU A 25 -9.28 0.78 -4.31
CA LEU A 25 -8.80 -0.41 -5.01
C LEU A 25 -9.82 -0.93 -6.03
N LEU A 26 -11.12 -0.88 -5.70
CA LEU A 26 -12.20 -1.22 -6.63
C LEU A 26 -12.18 -0.32 -7.88
N MET A 27 -12.03 1.00 -7.70
CA MET A 27 -11.93 1.94 -8.80
C MET A 27 -10.69 1.71 -9.66
N MET A 28 -9.54 1.38 -9.06
CA MET A 28 -8.31 1.04 -9.80
C MET A 28 -8.51 -0.18 -10.72
N VAL A 29 -9.12 -1.24 -10.19
CA VAL A 29 -9.42 -2.45 -10.97
C VAL A 29 -10.41 -2.15 -12.09
N LEU A 30 -11.44 -1.34 -11.83
CA LEU A 30 -12.41 -0.96 -12.85
C LEU A 30 -11.77 -0.14 -13.97
N HIS A 31 -10.90 0.80 -13.64
CA HIS A 31 -10.15 1.59 -14.63
C HIS A 31 -9.27 0.71 -15.53
N HIS A 32 -8.51 -0.23 -14.96
CA HIS A 32 -7.72 -1.18 -15.74
C HIS A 32 -8.59 -2.13 -16.56
N LEU A 33 -9.71 -2.60 -16.01
CA LEU A 33 -10.64 -3.44 -16.77
C LEU A 33 -11.18 -2.71 -18.01
N ILE A 34 -11.55 -1.43 -17.87
CA ILE A 34 -12.03 -0.62 -19.01
C ILE A 34 -10.89 -0.38 -20.02
N TYR A 35 -9.65 -0.17 -19.54
CA TYR A 35 -8.47 -0.06 -20.40
C TYR A 35 -8.28 -1.35 -21.22
N ASP A 36 -8.27 -2.50 -20.54
CA ASP A 36 -8.14 -3.81 -21.19
C ASP A 36 -9.29 -4.05 -22.16
N LEU A 37 -10.52 -3.67 -21.82
CA LEU A 37 -11.67 -3.82 -22.72
C LEU A 37 -11.55 -2.95 -23.98
N ARG A 38 -11.04 -1.72 -23.85
CA ARG A 38 -10.74 -0.85 -24.99
C ARG A 38 -9.68 -1.47 -25.88
N PHE A 39 -8.54 -1.89 -25.34
CA PHE A 39 -7.41 -2.38 -26.13
C PHE A 39 -7.61 -3.79 -26.67
N LEU A 40 -8.29 -4.66 -25.91
CA LEU A 40 -8.51 -6.07 -26.27
C LEU A 40 -9.77 -6.26 -27.13
N LEU A 41 -10.87 -5.53 -26.86
CA LEU A 41 -12.12 -5.63 -27.62
C LEU A 41 -12.35 -4.48 -28.62
N LYS A 42 -11.44 -3.50 -28.70
CA LYS A 42 -11.49 -2.35 -29.63
C LYS A 42 -12.82 -1.59 -29.58
N LEU A 43 -13.39 -1.43 -28.39
CA LEU A 43 -14.66 -0.74 -28.19
C LEU A 43 -14.46 0.78 -28.09
N ASP A 44 -14.88 1.52 -29.12
CA ASP A 44 -14.75 2.99 -29.19
C ASP A 44 -15.55 3.74 -28.12
N VAL A 45 -16.55 3.11 -27.51
CA VAL A 45 -17.36 3.69 -26.41
C VAL A 45 -16.49 4.09 -25.22
N PHE A 46 -15.34 3.45 -25.03
CA PHE A 46 -14.40 3.73 -23.94
C PHE A 46 -13.27 4.69 -24.32
N ALA A 47 -13.34 5.35 -25.48
CA ALA A 47 -12.32 6.29 -25.95
C ALA A 47 -12.14 7.52 -25.03
N PHE A 48 -13.15 7.83 -24.20
CA PHE A 48 -13.03 8.91 -23.21
C PHE A 48 -11.89 8.68 -22.20
N GLN A 49 -11.44 7.45 -22.01
CA GLN A 49 -10.36 7.10 -21.09
C GLN A 49 -8.98 7.63 -21.53
N GLU A 50 -8.79 7.88 -22.83
CA GLU A 50 -7.58 8.51 -23.39
C GLU A 50 -7.70 10.05 -23.46
N THR A 51 -8.79 10.62 -22.97
CA THR A 51 -8.90 12.08 -22.97
C THR A 51 -7.89 12.67 -21.99
N TRP A 52 -7.23 13.76 -22.38
CA TRP A 52 -6.21 14.43 -21.57
C TRP A 52 -6.64 14.69 -20.12
N TRP A 53 -7.89 15.11 -19.89
CA TRP A 53 -8.38 15.36 -18.53
C TRP A 53 -8.50 14.07 -17.69
N PHE A 54 -8.78 12.93 -18.30
CA PHE A 54 -8.92 11.67 -17.58
C PHE A 54 -7.56 11.11 -17.18
N ASP A 55 -6.61 11.11 -18.12
CA ASP A 55 -5.26 10.60 -17.92
C ASP A 55 -4.45 11.47 -16.95
N VAL A 56 -4.50 12.80 -17.11
CA VAL A 56 -3.69 13.73 -16.29
C VAL A 56 -4.30 14.03 -14.93
N LEU A 57 -5.63 13.98 -14.80
CA LEU A 57 -6.29 14.34 -13.54
C LEU A 57 -6.77 13.10 -12.78
N LEU A 58 -7.56 12.25 -13.43
CA LEU A 58 -8.31 11.21 -12.74
C LEU A 58 -7.41 10.04 -12.32
N GLN A 59 -6.53 9.58 -13.23
CA GLN A 59 -5.59 8.49 -12.96
C GLN A 59 -4.66 8.79 -11.77
N PRO A 60 -3.90 9.92 -11.74
CA PRO A 60 -3.06 10.24 -10.59
C PRO A 60 -3.87 10.56 -9.34
N PHE A 61 -5.08 11.10 -9.45
CA PHE A 61 -5.93 11.37 -8.29
C PHE A 61 -6.28 10.08 -7.53
N PHE A 62 -6.74 9.05 -8.23
CA PHE A 62 -7.04 7.75 -7.59
C PHE A 62 -5.79 7.07 -7.04
N LEU A 63 -4.66 7.14 -7.76
CA LEU A 63 -3.37 6.64 -7.27
C LEU A 63 -2.94 7.34 -5.98
N ASN A 64 -3.08 8.66 -5.89
CA ASN A 64 -2.71 9.43 -4.69
C ASN A 64 -3.59 9.11 -3.50
N ILE A 65 -4.92 8.99 -3.68
CA ILE A 65 -5.84 8.57 -2.62
C ILE A 65 -5.46 7.16 -2.14
N PHE A 66 -5.28 6.23 -3.08
CA PHE A 66 -4.92 4.86 -2.77
C PHE A 66 -3.60 4.76 -1.99
N LEU A 67 -2.57 5.51 -2.41
CA LEU A 67 -1.27 5.54 -1.75
C LEU A 67 -1.35 6.15 -0.34
N THR A 68 -2.07 7.26 -0.19
CA THR A 68 -2.24 7.96 1.09
C THR A 68 -2.98 7.09 2.11
N VAL A 69 -4.12 6.52 1.70
CA VAL A 69 -4.93 5.65 2.57
C VAL A 69 -4.18 4.37 2.92
N SER A 70 -3.44 3.79 1.97
CA SER A 70 -2.61 2.61 2.22
C SER A 70 -1.47 2.91 3.21
N GLY A 71 -0.85 4.10 3.12
CA GLY A 71 0.17 4.56 4.06
C GLY A 71 -0.37 4.70 5.49
N ILE A 72 -1.50 5.39 5.65
CA ILE A 72 -2.12 5.59 6.98
C ILE A 72 -2.53 4.25 7.61
N SER A 73 -3.11 3.35 6.82
CA SER A 73 -3.52 2.01 7.30
C SER A 73 -2.33 1.18 7.79
N CYS A 74 -1.15 1.36 7.19
CA CYS A 74 0.05 0.67 7.63
C CYS A 74 0.50 1.14 9.03
N SER A 75 0.31 2.40 9.39
CA SER A 75 0.68 2.92 10.71
C SER A 75 0.02 2.18 11.89
N PHE A 76 -1.15 1.58 11.67
CA PHE A 76 -1.90 0.87 12.72
C PHE A 76 -1.50 -0.60 12.94
N SER A 77 -0.68 -1.19 12.07
CA SER A 77 -0.45 -2.64 12.07
C SER A 77 0.87 -3.04 12.75
N ARG A 78 0.80 -4.02 13.67
CA ARG A 78 1.90 -4.45 14.55
C ARG A 78 2.93 -5.37 13.86
N SER A 79 2.65 -5.85 12.65
CA SER A 79 3.45 -6.86 11.92
C SER A 79 3.84 -6.45 10.48
N ASN A 80 4.05 -5.14 10.27
CA ASN A 80 4.26 -4.54 8.95
C ASN A 80 5.44 -5.11 8.16
N ALA A 81 6.53 -5.52 8.81
CA ALA A 81 7.68 -6.09 8.12
C ALA A 81 7.33 -7.33 7.28
N ARG A 82 6.57 -8.28 7.86
CA ARG A 82 6.14 -9.51 7.14
C ARG A 82 5.11 -9.22 6.06
N ARG A 83 4.31 -8.15 6.21
CA ARG A 83 3.34 -7.74 5.20
C ARG A 83 4.03 -7.06 4.02
N GLY A 84 4.96 -6.14 4.31
CA GLY A 84 5.77 -5.46 3.29
C GLY A 84 6.60 -6.44 2.47
N LEU A 85 7.26 -7.41 3.11
CA LEU A 85 8.05 -8.41 2.38
C LEU A 85 7.18 -9.29 1.46
N ARG A 86 6.02 -9.76 1.93
CA ARG A 86 5.08 -10.52 1.09
C ARG A 86 4.57 -9.69 -0.10
N LEU A 87 4.29 -8.40 0.13
CA LEU A 87 3.87 -7.51 -0.95
C LEU A 87 5.00 -7.26 -1.95
N LEU A 88 6.24 -7.11 -1.48
CA LEU A 88 7.41 -6.96 -2.35
C LEU A 88 7.61 -8.19 -3.24
N LEU A 89 7.55 -9.39 -2.65
CA LEU A 89 7.67 -10.65 -3.39
C LEU A 89 6.56 -10.80 -4.45
N LEU A 90 5.32 -10.44 -4.09
CA LEU A 90 4.21 -10.45 -5.04
C LEU A 90 4.40 -9.43 -6.15
N ALA A 91 4.85 -8.21 -5.82
CA ALA A 91 5.12 -7.17 -6.80
C ALA A 91 6.23 -7.57 -7.78
N SER A 92 7.33 -8.15 -7.27
CA SER A 92 8.41 -8.66 -8.11
C SER A 92 7.97 -9.84 -8.99
N ALA A 93 7.14 -10.73 -8.45
CA ALA A 93 6.59 -11.84 -9.22
C ALA A 93 5.69 -11.33 -10.36
N LEU A 94 4.86 -10.31 -10.11
CA LEU A 94 4.04 -9.68 -11.14
C LEU A 94 4.89 -9.03 -12.23
N SER A 95 5.93 -8.25 -11.86
CA SER A 95 6.84 -7.68 -12.85
C SER A 95 7.59 -8.75 -13.65
N LEU A 96 7.95 -9.88 -13.04
CA LEU A 96 8.56 -11.01 -13.74
C LEU A 96 7.56 -11.68 -14.72
N VAL A 97 6.31 -11.85 -14.31
CA VAL A 97 5.26 -12.39 -15.19
C VAL A 97 5.00 -11.45 -16.36
N THR A 98 4.95 -10.14 -16.14
CA THR A 98 4.81 -9.15 -17.21
C THR A 98 6.00 -9.16 -18.16
N PHE A 99 7.24 -9.30 -17.63
CA PHE A 99 8.42 -9.47 -18.48
C PHE A 99 8.30 -10.70 -19.39
N LEU A 100 8.02 -11.85 -18.79
CA LEU A 100 7.85 -13.08 -19.56
C LEU A 100 6.70 -12.95 -20.57
N ALA A 101 5.58 -12.32 -20.21
CA ALA A 101 4.48 -12.09 -21.14
C ALA A 101 4.88 -11.19 -22.33
N SER A 102 5.73 -10.18 -22.11
CA SER A 102 6.24 -9.28 -23.15
C SER A 102 7.26 -9.96 -24.08
N GLU A 103 8.02 -10.95 -23.60
CA GLU A 103 8.86 -11.77 -24.47
C GLU A 103 8.02 -12.72 -25.35
N TRP A 104 6.88 -13.19 -24.83
CA TRP A 104 6.01 -14.14 -25.54
C TRP A 104 5.01 -13.46 -26.48
N SER A 105 4.57 -12.25 -26.17
CA SER A 105 3.71 -11.42 -27.03
C SER A 105 4.54 -10.25 -27.52
N THR A 106 4.62 -10.01 -28.84
CA THR A 106 5.39 -8.91 -29.50
C THR A 106 5.01 -7.48 -29.06
N LEU A 107 4.22 -7.34 -28.00
CA LEU A 107 3.86 -6.11 -27.31
C LEU A 107 4.98 -5.74 -26.32
N ASN A 108 5.71 -4.67 -26.62
CA ASN A 108 6.85 -4.15 -25.84
C ASN A 108 6.41 -3.39 -24.57
N ASP A 109 5.33 -3.81 -23.92
CA ASP A 109 4.77 -3.12 -22.74
C ASP A 109 5.40 -3.68 -21.45
N TYR A 110 6.62 -3.23 -21.19
CA TYR A 110 7.42 -3.69 -20.05
C TYR A 110 7.21 -2.81 -18.81
N ILE A 111 6.64 -3.38 -17.74
CA ILE A 111 6.38 -2.65 -16.48
C ILE A 111 7.40 -3.04 -15.41
N PHE A 112 8.52 -2.30 -15.35
CA PHE A 112 9.57 -2.52 -14.35
C PHE A 112 9.16 -2.17 -12.92
N PHE A 113 8.36 -1.11 -12.74
CA PHE A 113 8.10 -0.55 -11.40
C PHE A 113 6.64 -0.12 -11.22
N ASN A 114 5.81 -1.06 -10.76
CA ASN A 114 4.39 -0.83 -10.48
C ASN A 114 4.15 -0.17 -9.10
N VAL A 115 2.97 0.42 -8.88
CA VAL A 115 2.48 0.99 -7.61
C VAL A 115 2.66 0.04 -6.41
N LEU A 116 2.60 -1.28 -6.64
CA LEU A 116 2.84 -2.29 -5.61
C LEU A 116 4.27 -2.27 -5.06
N HIS A 117 5.27 -1.95 -5.88
CA HIS A 117 6.66 -1.79 -5.43
C HIS A 117 6.80 -0.58 -4.50
N VAL A 118 6.22 0.56 -4.89
CA VAL A 118 6.19 1.77 -4.05
C VAL A 118 5.55 1.48 -2.70
N LEU A 119 4.40 0.80 -2.70
CA LEU A 119 3.73 0.38 -1.48
C LEU A 119 4.60 -0.56 -0.63
N ALA A 120 5.19 -1.59 -1.24
CA ALA A 120 6.00 -2.56 -0.53
C ALA A 120 7.22 -1.90 0.13
N VAL A 121 7.93 -1.03 -0.61
CA VAL A 121 9.05 -0.26 -0.10
C VAL A 121 8.60 0.69 1.01
N GLY A 122 7.48 1.40 0.84
CA GLY A 122 6.94 2.30 1.88
C GLY A 122 6.60 1.56 3.19
N ILE A 123 6.02 0.36 3.10
CA ILE A 123 5.71 -0.47 4.27
C ILE A 123 7.00 -0.98 4.95
N LEU A 124 7.98 -1.41 4.15
CA LEU A 124 9.27 -1.87 4.67
C LEU A 124 10.05 -0.74 5.34
N LEU A 125 10.05 0.46 4.75
CA LEU A 125 10.67 1.65 5.32
C LEU A 125 10.02 2.01 6.67
N TYR A 126 8.69 2.01 6.74
CA TYR A 126 7.97 2.24 7.99
C TYR A 126 8.31 1.18 9.06
N ALA A 127 8.37 -0.09 8.66
CA ALA A 127 8.76 -1.18 9.56
C ALA A 127 10.22 -1.05 10.03
N TRP A 128 11.12 -0.56 9.18
CA TRP A 128 12.51 -0.29 9.50
C TRP A 128 12.63 0.82 10.54
N ILE A 129 11.97 1.97 10.31
CA ILE A 129 11.98 3.12 11.23
C ILE A 129 11.44 2.72 12.61
N THR A 130 10.28 2.06 12.66
CA THR A 130 9.70 1.59 13.93
C THR A 130 10.57 0.56 14.64
N ARG A 131 11.34 -0.26 13.90
CA ARG A 131 12.31 -1.19 14.49
C ARG A 131 13.53 -0.47 15.06
N MET A 132 14.01 0.60 14.41
CA MET A 132 15.10 1.44 14.93
C MET A 132 14.68 2.13 16.21
N GLU A 133 13.47 2.70 16.26
CA GLU A 133 12.95 3.38 17.46
C GLU A 133 12.87 2.43 18.67
N ARG A 134 12.38 1.20 18.47
CA ARG A 134 12.33 0.20 19.55
C ARG A 134 13.72 -0.21 20.04
N ARG A 135 14.70 -0.36 19.13
CA ARG A 135 16.09 -0.63 19.53
C ARG A 135 16.68 0.52 20.34
N ASN A 136 16.41 1.76 19.95
CA ASN A 136 16.92 2.93 20.65
C ASN A 136 16.29 3.07 22.06
N ARG A 137 14.99 2.81 22.20
CA ARG A 137 14.31 2.77 23.51
C ARG A 137 14.83 1.65 24.41
N GLN A 138 15.00 0.43 23.90
CA GLN A 138 15.58 -0.67 24.67
C GLN A 138 17.02 -0.38 25.13
N GLY A 139 17.79 0.36 24.32
CA GLY A 139 19.12 0.83 24.72
C GLY A 139 19.03 1.73 25.95
N LYS A 140 18.14 2.73 25.92
CA LYS A 140 17.91 3.67 27.02
C LYS A 140 17.40 2.98 28.30
N ASP A 141 16.43 2.06 28.16
CA ASP A 141 15.88 1.33 29.30
C ASP A 141 16.95 0.45 29.99
N ARG A 142 17.91 -0.10 29.24
CA ARG A 142 19.01 -0.90 29.80
C ARG A 142 20.00 -0.06 30.60
N VAL A 143 20.35 1.15 30.13
CA VAL A 143 21.26 2.03 30.89
C VAL A 143 20.60 2.55 32.15
N ASP A 144 19.30 2.89 32.10
CA ASP A 144 18.55 3.34 33.27
C ASP A 144 18.47 2.26 34.37
N VAL A 145 18.28 0.98 33.98
CA VAL A 145 18.28 -0.15 34.94
C VAL A 145 19.67 -0.40 35.54
N VAL A 146 20.74 -0.27 34.75
CA VAL A 146 22.11 -0.42 35.26
C VAL A 146 22.47 0.71 36.24
N LEU A 147 22.05 1.95 35.96
CA LEU A 147 22.28 3.09 36.84
C LEU A 147 21.50 3.01 38.16
N LEU A 148 20.35 2.32 38.18
CA LEU A 148 19.57 2.08 39.40
C LEU A 148 20.14 0.98 40.30
N ILE A 149 20.98 0.10 39.75
CA ILE A 149 21.58 -1.04 40.46
C ILE A 149 23.03 -0.75 40.90
N ALA A 150 23.71 0.20 40.25
CA ALA A 150 25.06 0.66 40.61
C ALA A 150 25.03 1.73 41.71
#